data_AF-A0AA35JW11-F1
#
_entry.id   AF-A0AA35JW11-F1
#
_cell.length_a   1.000
_cell.length_b   1.000
_cell.length_c   1.000
_cell.angle_alpha   90.00
_cell.angle_beta   90.00
_cell.angle_gamma   90.00
#
_symmetry.space_group_name_H-M   'P 1'
#
loop_
_entity.id
_entity.type
_entity.pdbx_description
1 polymer ?
#
loop_
_entity_poly.entity_id
_entity_poly.type
_entity_poly.pdbx_seq_one_letter_code
_entity_poly.pdbx_strand_id
1 'polypeptide(L)'
;MWTLPPLFGWSSYDVEGIASNCALAWHREDWNSRSYHLSLFVWCFLLPLALILWSYGKLIYVLKQVAKSGIAQSNSTQRAETQVTKTVVIMILAFLLSWVPYAAFALTRVVNPEVIMGPQIQSIPMYMAKTGTVYNPVIYICLNKQYREKVVTSLACLQKCSISKYSRSRSLATALKRLQGNQVSCNTNRVAPEGGLNISKNLLLPNINYCSDKSFSE
;
A
#
# COMPACT_ATOMS: atom_id res chain seq x y z
N MET A 1 11.44 6.34 -14.34
CA MET A 1 11.92 7.40 -15.26
C MET A 1 13.05 8.19 -14.60
N TRP A 2 12.81 8.97 -13.55
CA TRP A 2 13.87 9.79 -12.91
C TRP A 2 14.97 9.03 -12.16
N THR A 3 14.87 7.72 -11.93
CA THR A 3 15.94 6.90 -11.31
C THR A 3 16.92 6.31 -12.32
N LEU A 4 16.65 6.45 -13.62
CA LEU A 4 17.45 5.89 -14.70
C LEU A 4 18.64 6.77 -15.13
N PRO A 5 18.57 8.12 -15.11
CA PRO A 5 19.67 8.97 -15.58
C PRO A 5 21.03 8.68 -14.93
N PRO A 6 21.15 8.33 -13.64
CA PRO A 6 22.43 7.93 -13.04
C PRO A 6 23.06 6.68 -13.66
N LEU A 7 22.26 5.80 -14.29
CA LEU A 7 22.78 4.63 -15.01
C LEU A 7 23.36 5.00 -16.39
N PHE A 8 22.92 6.12 -16.95
CA PHE A 8 23.40 6.64 -18.24
C PHE A 8 24.48 7.73 -18.07
N GLY A 9 25.03 7.87 -16.87
CA GLY A 9 26.11 8.81 -16.58
C GLY A 9 25.65 10.21 -16.14
N TRP A 10 24.36 10.44 -15.90
CA TRP A 10 23.88 11.68 -15.29
C TRP A 10 23.70 11.50 -13.77
N SER A 11 24.73 11.89 -13.01
CA SER A 11 24.93 11.53 -11.59
C SER A 11 25.36 10.06 -11.38
N SER A 12 25.55 9.65 -10.14
CA SER A 12 25.96 8.29 -9.75
C SER A 12 25.31 7.85 -8.44
N TYR A 13 25.11 6.55 -8.27
CA TYR A 13 24.76 5.95 -6.98
C TYR A 13 26.02 5.64 -6.18
N ASP A 14 26.01 5.94 -4.88
CA ASP A 14 27.13 5.70 -3.96
C ASP A 14 26.61 5.20 -2.60
N VAL A 15 27.51 4.70 -1.77
CA VAL A 15 27.18 4.30 -0.41
C VAL A 15 27.01 5.53 0.49
N GLU A 16 25.94 5.53 1.29
CA GLU A 16 25.54 6.66 2.13
C GLU A 16 25.59 6.32 3.63
N GLY A 17 25.99 7.30 4.44
CA GLY A 17 25.99 7.23 5.90
C GLY A 17 27.04 6.26 6.44
N ILE A 18 26.63 5.31 7.27
CA ILE A 18 27.50 4.24 7.83
C ILE A 18 27.83 3.12 6.81
N ALA A 19 27.80 3.43 5.52
CA ALA A 19 28.03 2.48 4.42
C ALA A 19 27.09 1.25 4.38
N SER A 20 25.89 1.36 4.97
CA SER A 20 24.89 0.29 4.99
C SER A 20 23.80 0.44 3.92
N ASN A 21 23.76 1.58 3.23
CA ASN A 21 22.71 1.93 2.28
C ASN A 21 23.34 2.49 1.00
N CYS A 22 22.69 2.23 -0.15
CA CYS A 22 23.00 2.89 -1.41
C CYS A 22 22.02 4.02 -1.66
N ALA A 23 22.53 5.18 -2.08
CA ALA A 23 21.74 6.35 -2.41
C ALA A 23 22.44 7.16 -3.51
N LEU A 24 21.90 8.32 -3.88
CA LEU A 24 22.55 9.21 -4.83
C LEU A 24 23.82 9.82 -4.21
N ALA A 25 24.85 10.03 -5.03
CA ALA A 25 26.13 10.54 -4.57
C ALA A 25 26.07 12.05 -4.23
N TRP A 26 25.58 12.41 -3.03
CA TRP A 26 25.49 13.81 -2.58
C TRP A 26 26.84 14.47 -2.31
N HIS A 27 27.89 13.68 -2.11
CA HIS A 27 29.23 14.17 -1.79
C HIS A 27 30.03 14.60 -3.03
N ARG A 28 29.59 14.22 -4.24
CA ARG A 28 30.26 14.60 -5.47
C ARG A 28 29.91 16.02 -5.86
N GLU A 29 30.95 16.82 -6.07
CA GLU A 29 30.84 18.24 -6.38
C GLU A 29 30.71 18.54 -7.88
N ASP A 30 30.58 17.50 -8.70
CA ASP A 30 30.47 17.62 -10.15
C ASP A 30 29.18 18.36 -10.55
N TRP A 31 29.28 19.25 -11.53
CA TRP A 31 28.14 19.97 -12.12
C TRP A 31 27.02 19.04 -12.62
N ASN A 32 27.41 17.87 -13.11
CA ASN A 32 26.50 16.83 -13.56
C ASN A 32 25.65 16.27 -12.41
N SER A 33 26.27 15.98 -11.27
CA SER A 33 25.59 15.50 -10.07
C SER A 33 24.70 16.60 -9.48
N ARG A 34 25.21 17.83 -9.31
CA ARG A 34 24.44 18.96 -8.77
C ARG A 34 23.19 19.27 -9.58
N SER A 35 23.31 19.37 -10.91
CA SER A 35 22.18 19.64 -11.81
C SER A 35 21.10 18.56 -11.75
N TYR A 36 21.48 17.30 -11.61
CA TYR A 36 20.55 16.19 -11.45
C TYR A 36 19.77 16.27 -10.13
N HIS A 37 20.45 16.52 -9.01
CA HIS A 37 19.80 16.67 -7.70
C HIS A 37 18.80 17.84 -7.68
N LEU A 38 19.18 18.99 -8.27
CA LEU A 38 18.28 20.13 -8.42
C LEU A 38 17.07 19.80 -9.30
N SER A 39 17.28 19.07 -10.40
CA SER A 39 16.20 18.62 -11.28
C SER A 39 15.22 17.71 -10.55
N LEU A 40 15.71 16.73 -9.79
CA LEU A 40 14.86 15.87 -8.94
C LEU A 40 14.04 16.69 -7.95
N PHE A 41 14.65 17.67 -7.28
CA PHE A 41 13.93 18.51 -6.32
C PHE A 41 12.82 19.33 -7.00
N VAL A 42 13.08 19.93 -8.16
CA VAL A 42 12.07 20.72 -8.86
C VAL A 42 10.93 19.83 -9.37
N TRP A 43 11.25 18.77 -10.10
CA TRP A 43 10.27 17.96 -10.82
C TRP A 43 9.56 16.93 -9.95
N CYS A 44 10.25 16.35 -8.96
CA CYS A 44 9.68 15.30 -8.12
C CYS A 44 9.18 15.80 -6.77
N PHE A 45 9.51 17.04 -6.38
CA PHE A 45 9.09 17.61 -5.10
C PHE A 45 8.31 18.92 -5.24
N LEU A 46 8.90 19.97 -5.85
CA LEU A 46 8.24 21.28 -5.94
C LEU A 46 7.01 21.26 -6.86
N LEU A 47 7.10 20.67 -8.05
CA LEU A 47 6.01 20.65 -9.01
C LEU A 47 4.77 19.89 -8.49
N PRO A 48 4.89 18.67 -7.92
CA PRO A 48 3.77 18.00 -7.26
C PRO A 48 3.18 18.84 -6.13
N LEU A 49 4.02 19.46 -5.29
CA LEU A 49 3.55 20.31 -4.20
C LEU A 49 2.78 21.53 -4.70
N ALA A 50 3.28 22.21 -5.72
CA ALA A 50 2.64 23.38 -6.32
C ALA A 50 1.28 23.04 -6.96
N LEU A 51 1.19 21.91 -7.68
CA LEU A 51 -0.08 21.43 -8.25
C LEU A 51 -1.12 21.15 -7.16
N ILE A 52 -0.70 20.59 -6.04
CA ILE A 52 -1.61 20.30 -4.94
C ILE A 52 -2.05 21.59 -4.23
N LEU A 53 -1.13 22.50 -3.93
CA LEU A 53 -1.46 23.80 -3.35
C LEU A 53 -2.41 24.60 -4.25
N TRP A 54 -2.19 24.56 -5.58
CA TRP A 54 -3.04 25.23 -6.53
C TRP A 54 -4.44 24.60 -6.59
N SER A 55 -4.55 23.29 -6.76
CA SER A 55 -5.85 22.60 -6.79
C SER A 55 -6.64 22.81 -5.49
N TYR A 56 -5.96 22.80 -4.34
CA TYR A 56 -6.60 23.07 -3.05
C TYR A 56 -6.99 24.54 -2.86
N GLY A 57 -6.15 25.47 -3.31
CA GLY A 57 -6.48 26.90 -3.33
C GLY A 57 -7.72 27.18 -4.17
N LYS A 58 -7.83 26.53 -5.34
CA LYS A 58 -9.03 26.58 -6.20
C LYS A 58 -10.26 25.99 -5.49
N LEU A 59 -10.12 24.86 -4.81
CA LEU A 59 -11.20 24.24 -4.04
C LEU A 59 -11.74 25.20 -2.96
N ILE A 60 -10.86 25.76 -2.12
CA ILE A 60 -11.27 26.72 -1.09
C ILE A 60 -11.92 27.95 -1.71
N TYR A 61 -11.36 28.46 -2.82
CA TYR A 61 -11.92 29.62 -3.51
C TYR A 61 -13.36 29.35 -3.98
N VAL A 62 -13.61 28.21 -4.62
CA VAL A 62 -14.95 27.81 -5.07
C VAL A 62 -15.88 27.63 -3.89
N LEU A 63 -15.45 26.97 -2.81
CA LEU A 63 -16.28 26.79 -1.61
C LEU A 63 -16.68 28.13 -0.97
N LYS A 64 -15.77 29.12 -0.93
CA LYS A 64 -16.07 30.47 -0.45
C LYS A 64 -17.06 31.18 -1.37
N GLN A 65 -16.94 30.99 -2.69
CA GLN A 65 -17.85 31.58 -3.67
C GLN A 65 -19.26 30.99 -3.57
N VAL A 66 -19.38 29.66 -3.43
CA VAL A 66 -20.67 28.96 -3.25
C VAL A 66 -21.34 29.40 -1.95
N ALA A 67 -20.59 29.49 -0.84
CA ALA A 67 -21.11 29.98 0.43
C ALA A 67 -21.64 31.42 0.34
N LYS A 68 -20.97 32.28 -0.44
CA LYS A 68 -21.42 33.66 -0.68
C LYS A 68 -22.63 33.74 -1.63
N SER A 69 -22.80 32.77 -2.52
CA SER A 69 -23.86 32.75 -3.54
C SER A 69 -25.18 32.15 -3.02
N GLY A 70 -25.23 31.67 -1.77
CA GLY A 70 -26.44 31.10 -1.17
C GLY A 70 -26.89 29.76 -1.76
N ILE A 71 -26.08 29.16 -2.65
CA ILE A 71 -26.36 27.85 -3.23
C ILE A 71 -26.03 26.79 -2.17
N ALA A 72 -27.06 26.27 -1.50
CA ALA A 72 -26.93 25.21 -0.52
C ALA A 72 -26.54 23.90 -1.23
N GLN A 73 -25.24 23.57 -1.26
CA GLN A 73 -24.86 22.19 -1.49
C GLN A 73 -25.27 21.33 -0.29
N SER A 74 -25.62 20.08 -0.55
CA SER A 74 -25.86 19.11 0.51
C SER A 74 -24.64 19.03 1.43
N ASN A 75 -24.88 19.27 2.72
CA ASN A 75 -23.86 19.20 3.76
C ASN A 75 -23.13 17.84 3.79
N SER A 76 -23.77 16.75 3.33
CA SER A 76 -23.16 15.43 3.31
C SER A 76 -22.12 15.27 2.19
N THR A 77 -22.37 15.83 1.01
CA THR A 77 -21.46 15.74 -0.15
C THR A 77 -20.21 16.58 0.09
N GLN A 78 -20.36 17.82 0.56
CA GLN A 78 -19.23 18.70 0.88
C GLN A 78 -18.33 18.11 2.00
N ARG A 79 -18.93 17.48 3.02
CA ARG A 79 -18.19 16.81 4.10
C ARG A 79 -17.40 15.60 3.58
N ALA A 80 -17.98 14.81 2.67
CA ALA A 80 -17.30 13.66 2.08
C ALA A 80 -16.09 14.11 1.22
N GLU A 81 -16.27 15.11 0.37
CA GLU A 81 -15.18 15.68 -0.45
C GLU A 81 -14.07 16.27 0.43
N THR A 82 -14.44 17.06 1.45
CA THR A 82 -13.48 17.64 2.40
C THR A 82 -12.70 16.56 3.17
N GLN A 83 -13.34 15.43 3.52
CA GLN A 83 -12.66 14.33 4.18
C GLN A 83 -11.59 13.69 3.28
N VAL A 84 -11.93 13.43 2.01
CA VAL A 84 -10.99 12.87 1.03
C VAL A 84 -9.81 13.82 0.83
N THR A 85 -10.07 15.11 0.64
CA THR A 85 -9.02 16.12 0.49
C THR A 85 -8.17 16.25 1.75
N LYS A 86 -8.76 16.22 2.95
CA LYS A 86 -8.02 16.24 4.22
C LYS A 86 -7.07 15.04 4.33
N THR A 87 -7.49 13.85 3.89
CA THR A 87 -6.61 12.68 3.85
C THR A 87 -5.43 12.90 2.91
N VAL A 88 -5.67 13.44 1.71
CA VAL A 88 -4.60 13.77 0.73
C VAL A 88 -3.62 14.79 1.31
N VAL A 89 -4.11 15.84 1.98
CA VAL A 89 -3.25 16.84 2.65
C VAL A 89 -2.38 16.19 3.72
N ILE A 90 -2.94 15.30 4.55
CA ILE A 90 -2.16 14.60 5.58
C ILE A 90 -1.08 13.71 4.96
N MET A 91 -1.36 13.03 3.84
CA MET A 91 -0.35 12.26 3.13
C MET A 91 0.81 13.14 2.65
N ILE A 92 0.50 14.32 2.11
CA ILE A 92 1.52 15.26 1.63
C ILE A 92 2.34 15.76 2.80
N LEU A 93 1.70 16.14 3.91
CA LEU A 93 2.43 16.56 5.12
C LEU A 93 3.36 15.46 5.63
N ALA A 94 2.94 14.21 5.62
CA ALA A 94 3.80 13.09 6.00
C ALA A 94 4.95 12.86 5.02
N PHE A 95 4.69 12.97 3.71
CA PHE A 95 5.72 12.94 2.68
C PHE A 95 6.74 14.07 2.89
N LEU A 96 6.28 15.30 3.11
CA LEU A 96 7.13 16.45 3.43
C LEU A 96 7.94 16.21 4.70
N LEU A 97 7.33 15.73 5.79
CA LEU A 97 8.04 15.43 7.03
C LEU A 97 9.15 14.38 6.84
N SER A 98 8.92 13.37 6.00
CA SER A 98 9.95 12.36 5.67
C SER A 98 11.06 12.89 4.76
N TRP A 99 10.73 13.71 3.77
CA TRP A 99 11.64 14.08 2.68
C TRP A 99 12.31 15.44 2.85
N VAL A 100 11.68 16.40 3.54
CA VAL A 100 12.23 17.75 3.77
C VAL A 100 13.57 17.70 4.51
N PRO A 101 13.75 16.92 5.59
CA PRO A 101 15.04 16.85 6.27
C PRO A 101 16.18 16.40 5.34
N TYR A 102 15.88 15.44 4.46
CA TYR A 102 16.83 14.92 3.48
C TYR A 102 17.08 15.90 2.33
N ALA A 103 16.03 16.55 1.82
CA ALA A 103 16.17 17.58 0.81
C ALA A 103 16.96 18.80 1.33
N ALA A 104 16.74 19.20 2.58
CA ALA A 104 17.49 20.27 3.24
C ALA A 104 18.97 19.90 3.43
N PHE A 105 19.25 18.65 3.83
CA PHE A 105 20.61 18.12 3.90
C PHE A 105 21.29 18.18 2.52
N ALA A 106 20.64 17.66 1.48
CA ALA A 106 21.14 17.69 0.11
C ALA A 106 21.40 19.12 -0.39
N LEU A 107 20.47 20.05 -0.15
CA LEU A 107 20.61 21.44 -0.57
C LEU A 107 21.77 22.13 0.16
N THR A 108 21.97 21.83 1.43
CA THR A 108 23.11 22.37 2.21
C THR A 108 24.43 21.95 1.59
N ARG A 109 24.55 20.70 1.12
CA ARG A 109 25.75 20.19 0.43
C ARG A 109 25.95 20.81 -0.96
N VAL A 110 24.88 21.21 -1.64
CA VAL A 110 24.95 21.92 -2.93
C VAL A 110 25.39 23.37 -2.74
N VAL A 111 24.90 24.06 -1.71
CA VAL A 111 25.19 25.49 -1.45
C VAL A 111 26.55 25.66 -0.76
N ASN A 112 26.86 24.82 0.23
CA ASN A 112 28.08 24.89 1.03
C ASN A 112 28.82 23.54 1.00
N PRO A 113 29.54 23.23 -0.09
CA PRO A 113 30.26 21.97 -0.25
C PRO A 113 31.30 21.70 0.86
N GLU A 114 31.91 22.75 1.41
CA GLU A 114 32.98 22.63 2.41
C GLU A 114 32.52 22.20 3.81
N VAL A 115 31.21 22.14 4.06
CA VAL A 115 30.68 21.74 5.38
C VAL A 115 30.83 20.23 5.55
N ILE A 116 31.90 19.79 6.21
CA ILE A 116 32.13 18.38 6.54
C ILE A 116 31.10 17.93 7.59
N MET A 117 30.20 17.02 7.21
CA MET A 117 29.19 16.45 8.10
C MET A 117 29.56 14.99 8.42
N GLY A 118 29.48 14.62 9.70
CA GLY A 118 29.75 13.24 10.13
C GLY A 118 28.72 12.24 9.58
N PRO A 119 29.09 10.95 9.40
CA PRO A 119 28.20 9.92 8.85
C PRO A 119 26.88 9.73 9.62
N GLN A 120 26.88 10.03 10.93
CA GLN A 120 25.71 9.96 11.80
C GLN A 120 24.66 11.01 11.42
N ILE A 121 25.12 12.24 11.14
CA ILE A 121 24.25 13.39 10.79
C ILE A 121 23.62 13.18 9.41
N GLN A 122 24.34 12.53 8.48
CA GLN A 122 23.81 12.14 7.17
C GLN A 122 22.78 11.00 7.27
N SER A 123 22.98 10.06 8.19
CA SER A 123 22.14 8.87 8.31
C SER A 123 20.73 9.18 8.82
N ILE A 124 20.57 10.14 9.73
CA ILE A 124 19.28 10.53 10.32
C ILE A 124 18.24 10.95 9.26
N PRO A 125 18.51 11.96 8.40
CA PRO A 125 17.56 12.39 7.38
C PRO A 125 17.33 11.32 6.31
N MET A 126 18.35 10.50 5.99
CA MET A 126 18.20 9.35 5.10
C MET A 126 17.20 8.33 5.64
N TYR A 127 17.29 7.95 6.92
CA TYR A 127 16.34 7.01 7.52
C TYR A 127 14.92 7.58 7.57
N MET A 128 14.75 8.88 7.85
CA MET A 128 13.44 9.55 7.76
C MET A 128 12.83 9.47 6.36
N ALA A 129 13.63 9.67 5.31
CA ALA A 129 13.14 9.55 3.94
C ALA A 129 12.71 8.10 3.62
N LYS A 130 13.46 7.10 4.08
CA LYS A 130 13.16 5.67 3.86
C LYS A 130 11.86 5.25 4.55
N THR A 131 11.61 5.70 5.78
CA THR A 131 10.36 5.41 6.51
C THR A 131 9.14 6.11 5.92
N GLY A 132 9.33 7.12 5.06
CA GLY A 132 8.26 7.80 4.32
C GLY A 132 7.34 6.86 3.55
N THR A 133 7.85 5.72 3.07
CA THR A 133 7.08 4.70 2.36
C THR A 133 6.01 4.02 3.22
N VAL A 134 6.25 3.92 4.54
CA VAL A 134 5.32 3.31 5.52
C VAL A 134 4.17 4.26 5.86
N TYR A 135 4.41 5.57 5.84
CA TYR A 135 3.38 6.55 6.14
C TYR A 135 2.21 6.48 5.16
N ASN A 136 2.47 6.16 3.88
CA ASN A 136 1.43 6.10 2.85
C ASN A 136 0.30 5.09 3.21
N PRO A 137 0.53 3.77 3.38
CA PRO A 137 -0.52 2.84 3.83
C PRO A 137 -1.10 3.16 5.21
N VAL A 138 -0.27 3.58 6.18
CA VAL A 138 -0.72 3.86 7.56
C VAL A 138 -1.72 5.01 7.59
N ILE A 139 -1.47 6.07 6.82
CA ILE A 139 -2.37 7.23 6.71
C ILE A 139 -3.70 6.83 6.10
N TYR A 140 -3.69 6.04 5.02
CA TYR A 140 -4.93 5.54 4.40
C TYR A 140 -5.74 4.68 5.36
N ILE A 141 -5.08 3.77 6.09
CA ILE A 141 -5.72 2.90 7.08
C ILE A 141 -6.19 3.70 8.30
N CYS A 142 -5.52 4.76 8.74
CA CYS A 142 -5.95 5.49 9.93
C CYS A 142 -7.00 6.58 9.65
N LEU A 143 -7.12 7.09 8.42
CA LEU A 143 -7.85 8.34 8.16
C LEU A 143 -9.00 8.20 7.16
N ASN A 144 -9.00 7.20 6.29
CA ASN A 144 -10.11 6.97 5.38
C ASN A 144 -11.08 5.95 5.98
N LYS A 145 -12.23 6.41 6.48
CA LYS A 145 -13.23 5.56 7.15
C LYS A 145 -13.76 4.47 6.21
N GLN A 146 -13.99 4.79 4.95
CA GLN A 146 -14.44 3.82 3.94
C GLN A 146 -13.36 2.78 3.61
N TYR A 147 -12.09 3.18 3.63
CA TYR A 147 -10.97 2.26 3.42
C TYR A 147 -10.76 1.34 4.62
N ARG A 148 -10.90 1.86 5.85
CA ARG A 148 -10.86 1.06 7.09
C ARG A 148 -11.88 -0.05 7.11
N GLU A 149 -13.13 0.26 6.78
CA GLU A 149 -14.22 -0.72 6.80
C GLU A 149 -13.94 -1.87 5.83
N LYS A 150 -13.38 -1.56 4.64
CA LYS A 150 -12.97 -2.58 3.66
C LYS A 150 -11.77 -3.41 4.11
N VAL A 151 -10.74 -2.77 4.69
CA VAL A 151 -9.54 -3.45 5.20
C VAL A 151 -9.88 -4.33 6.40
N VAL A 152 -10.69 -3.86 7.35
CA VAL A 152 -11.14 -4.64 8.51
C VAL A 152 -12.01 -5.82 8.08
N THR A 153 -12.92 -5.63 7.13
CA THR A 153 -13.71 -6.74 6.57
C THR A 153 -12.83 -7.78 5.89
N SER A 154 -11.82 -7.33 5.13
CA SER A 154 -10.88 -8.23 4.46
C SER A 154 -10.01 -8.99 5.45
N LEU A 155 -9.45 -8.32 6.46
CA LEU A 155 -8.67 -8.95 7.53
C LEU A 155 -9.50 -9.91 8.38
N ALA A 156 -10.75 -9.56 8.70
CA ALA A 156 -11.68 -10.44 9.39
C ALA A 156 -12.04 -11.67 8.54
N CYS A 157 -12.16 -11.53 7.22
CA CYS A 157 -12.34 -12.65 6.29
C CYS A 157 -11.10 -13.55 6.23
N LEU A 158 -9.90 -12.96 6.18
CA LEU A 158 -8.62 -13.70 6.22
C LEU A 158 -8.45 -14.45 7.54
N GLN A 159 -8.82 -13.84 8.67
CA GLN A 159 -8.76 -14.46 9.98
C GLN A 159 -9.79 -15.60 10.11
N LYS A 160 -11.02 -15.43 9.59
CA LYS A 160 -12.04 -16.50 9.53
C LYS A 160 -11.64 -17.65 8.61
N CYS A 161 -11.06 -17.37 7.43
CA CYS A 161 -10.56 -18.40 6.51
C CYS A 161 -9.36 -19.16 7.09
N SER A 162 -8.46 -18.47 7.81
CA SER A 162 -7.33 -19.09 8.50
C SER A 162 -7.80 -20.04 9.61
N ILE A 163 -8.75 -19.61 10.45
CA ILE A 163 -9.36 -20.43 11.50
C ILE A 163 -10.14 -21.61 10.90
N SER A 164 -10.87 -21.41 9.79
CA SER A 164 -11.60 -22.47 9.09
C SER A 164 -10.67 -23.53 8.49
N LYS A 165 -9.57 -23.12 7.83
CA LYS A 165 -8.55 -24.05 7.32
C LYS A 165 -7.89 -24.85 8.44
N TYR A 166 -7.54 -24.19 9.55
CA TYR A 166 -6.95 -24.84 10.72
C TYR A 166 -7.91 -25.84 11.39
N SER A 167 -9.17 -25.47 11.57
CA SER A 167 -10.21 -26.34 12.14
C SER A 167 -10.50 -27.56 11.25
N ARG A 168 -10.57 -27.36 9.92
CA ARG A 168 -10.79 -28.44 8.94
C ARG A 168 -9.61 -29.41 8.85
N SER A 169 -8.37 -28.92 8.93
CA SER A 169 -7.19 -29.80 9.02
C SER A 169 -7.17 -30.61 10.30
N ARG A 170 -7.57 -30.02 11.44
CA ARG A 170 -7.63 -30.73 12.73
C ARG A 170 -8.75 -31.77 12.77
N SER A 171 -9.92 -31.47 12.22
CA SER A 171 -11.03 -32.42 12.12
C SER A 171 -10.75 -33.55 11.13
N LEU A 172 -10.12 -33.27 9.98
CA LEU A 172 -9.68 -34.28 9.02
C LEU A 172 -8.60 -35.20 9.62
N ALA A 173 -7.61 -34.65 10.33
CA ALA A 173 -6.61 -35.45 11.02
C ALA A 173 -7.22 -36.34 12.12
N THR A 174 -8.26 -35.85 12.81
CA THR A 174 -8.98 -36.63 13.84
C THR A 174 -9.85 -37.73 13.21
N ALA A 175 -10.50 -37.45 12.07
CA ALA A 175 -11.28 -38.43 11.32
C ALA A 175 -10.39 -39.52 10.69
N LEU A 176 -9.24 -39.15 10.13
CA LEU A 176 -8.25 -40.11 9.60
C LEU A 176 -7.68 -41.02 10.69
N LYS A 177 -7.39 -40.49 11.89
CA LYS A 177 -6.97 -41.32 13.03
C LYS A 177 -8.03 -42.32 13.47
N ARG A 178 -9.32 -41.96 13.41
CA ARG A 178 -10.43 -42.89 13.72
C ARG A 178 -10.57 -43.98 12.65
N LEU A 179 -10.34 -43.65 11.38
CA LEU A 179 -10.32 -44.63 10.29
C LEU A 179 -9.11 -45.57 10.36
N GLN A 180 -7.96 -45.10 10.84
CA GLN A 180 -6.78 -45.95 11.03
C GLN A 180 -6.85 -46.83 12.30
N GLY A 181 -7.70 -46.48 13.27
CA GLY A 181 -7.99 -47.31 14.45
C GLY A 181 -8.93 -48.50 14.18
N ASN A 182 -9.76 -48.40 13.15
CA ASN A 182 -10.57 -49.52 12.66
C ASN A 182 -9.95 -50.05 11.35
N GLN A 183 -9.10 -51.06 11.45
CA GLN A 183 -8.65 -51.87 10.31
C GLN A 183 -9.88 -52.44 9.57
N VAL A 184 -10.35 -51.76 8.54
CA VAL A 184 -11.26 -52.31 7.54
C VAL A 184 -10.38 -52.76 6.37
N SER A 185 -10.04 -54.04 6.38
CA SER A 185 -9.47 -54.75 5.23
C SER A 185 -10.49 -54.73 4.11
N CYS A 186 -10.17 -54.15 2.95
CA CYS A 186 -10.99 -54.22 1.75
C CYS A 186 -10.27 -55.03 0.69
N ASN A 187 -10.71 -56.28 0.55
CA ASN A 187 -10.26 -57.22 -0.47
C ASN A 187 -10.86 -56.81 -1.81
N THR A 188 -10.05 -56.73 -2.88
CA THR A 188 -10.49 -56.29 -4.20
C THR A 188 -10.85 -57.50 -5.05
N ASN A 189 -12.10 -57.61 -5.53
CA ASN A 189 -12.45 -58.44 -6.69
C ASN A 189 -13.57 -57.77 -7.51
N ARG A 190 -13.36 -57.69 -8.84
CA ARG A 190 -14.24 -57.12 -9.88
C ARG A 190 -15.45 -58.04 -10.19
N VAL A 191 -16.53 -57.47 -10.77
CA VAL A 191 -17.11 -57.80 -12.12
C VAL A 191 -18.41 -56.97 -12.37
N ALA A 192 -18.66 -56.61 -13.65
CA ALA A 192 -19.71 -55.74 -14.22
C ALA A 192 -21.01 -56.53 -14.62
N PRO A 193 -21.93 -56.05 -15.51
CA PRO A 193 -22.82 -54.87 -15.55
C PRO A 193 -24.35 -55.21 -15.77
N GLU A 194 -25.18 -54.19 -16.08
CA GLU A 194 -26.52 -54.17 -16.74
C GLU A 194 -27.85 -54.20 -15.92
N GLY A 195 -28.64 -53.11 -16.06
CA GLY A 195 -30.11 -53.12 -16.28
C GLY A 195 -31.11 -53.02 -15.09
N GLY A 196 -31.92 -51.95 -15.05
CA GLY A 196 -33.33 -52.02 -14.58
C GLY A 196 -33.82 -51.12 -13.42
N LEU A 197 -34.42 -49.96 -13.77
CA LEU A 197 -35.56 -49.22 -13.18
C LEU A 197 -35.80 -49.05 -11.64
N ASN A 198 -35.63 -47.80 -11.18
CA ASN A 198 -36.34 -46.98 -10.15
C ASN A 198 -37.00 -47.59 -8.88
N ILE A 199 -36.63 -47.06 -7.69
CA ILE A 199 -37.52 -46.31 -6.75
C ILE A 199 -36.69 -45.65 -5.61
N SER A 200 -36.96 -44.36 -5.40
CA SER A 200 -36.85 -43.50 -4.21
C SER A 200 -35.57 -43.43 -3.33
N LYS A 201 -34.93 -42.25 -3.44
CA LYS A 201 -34.64 -41.29 -2.36
C LYS A 201 -34.03 -41.85 -1.05
N ASN A 202 -32.72 -41.69 -0.92
CA ASN A 202 -32.07 -40.94 0.18
C ASN A 202 -30.59 -41.31 0.24
N LEU A 203 -29.73 -40.57 -0.46
CA LEU A 203 -28.35 -40.43 -0.03
C LEU A 203 -27.84 -39.06 -0.46
N LEU A 204 -27.94 -38.13 0.48
CA LEU A 204 -27.43 -36.78 0.43
C LEU A 204 -25.92 -36.81 0.11
N LEU A 205 -25.59 -36.45 -1.13
CA LEU A 205 -24.27 -35.95 -1.47
C LEU A 205 -23.98 -34.70 -0.61
N PRO A 206 -22.77 -34.55 -0.04
CA PRO A 206 -22.41 -33.34 0.68
C PRO A 206 -22.41 -32.16 -0.30
N ASN A 207 -23.24 -31.17 -0.01
CA ASN A 207 -23.28 -29.87 -0.67
C ASN A 207 -21.86 -29.25 -0.72
N ILE A 208 -21.28 -29.22 -1.91
CA ILE A 208 -20.14 -28.37 -2.22
C ILE A 208 -20.71 -26.97 -2.43
N ASN A 209 -20.73 -26.15 -1.37
CA ASN A 209 -21.03 -24.73 -1.51
C ASN A 209 -19.87 -24.05 -2.24
N TYR A 210 -20.03 -23.86 -3.55
CA TYR A 210 -19.29 -22.88 -4.32
C TYR A 210 -19.72 -21.48 -3.87
N CYS A 211 -18.81 -20.70 -3.27
CA CYS A 211 -18.98 -19.24 -3.21
C CYS A 211 -18.79 -18.69 -4.62
N SER A 212 -19.89 -18.51 -5.35
CA SER A 212 -19.90 -17.78 -6.60
C SER A 212 -20.27 -16.32 -6.30
N ASP A 213 -19.32 -15.43 -6.54
CA ASP A 213 -19.48 -13.98 -6.51
C ASP A 213 -20.60 -13.56 -7.47
N LYS A 214 -21.64 -12.90 -6.97
CA LYS A 214 -22.59 -12.13 -7.77
C LYS A 214 -22.72 -10.73 -7.17
N SER A 215 -21.93 -9.79 -7.67
CA SER A 215 -22.31 -8.36 -7.75
C SER A 215 -21.26 -7.54 -8.53
N PHE A 216 -21.16 -7.82 -9.83
CA PHE A 216 -20.75 -6.82 -10.82
C PHE A 216 -21.34 -7.24 -12.17
N SER A 217 -22.42 -6.57 -12.60
CA SER A 217 -22.77 -6.23 -14.00
C SER A 217 -24.24 -5.77 -14.04
N GLU A 218 -24.41 -4.51 -14.45
CA GLU A 218 -25.64 -3.79 -14.83
C GLU A 218 -26.59 -3.29 -13.71
#